data_AF-A0A6V7WNU0-F1
#
_entry.id   AF-A0A6V7WNU0-F1
#
_cell.length_a   1.000
_cell.length_b   1.000
_cell.length_c   1.000
_cell.angle_alpha   90.00
_cell.angle_beta   90.00
_cell.angle_gamma   90.00
#
_symmetry.space_group_name_H-M   'P 1'
#
loop_
_entity.id
_entity.type
_entity.pdbx_description
1 polymer ?
#
loop_
_entity_poly.entity_id
_entity_poly.type
_entity_poly.pdbx_seq_one_letter_code
_entity_poly.pdbx_strand_id
1 'polypeptide(L)'
;MLRRGLNNLPKWKKENYKIHNLHKNVHTRNRIIEFSINKTQFDISFVIIEQKTDQNLVPIINLNKERVEYIIEEFTQKLEILNLNKGLPENQEQIKEIKSQIFSLASYNSNKIMQQMINVNDNMNKFQFITKALKRWAKNHFIYNGQFGFLNGATLNVLVIKLVLLYFDSTIIYLLEKFFQTYSEWDWDYQVKLDELTQKTMSWTVDDEIKAKNGFLLKYVARSAEEKIYLQRHFNILMVVLMPGYPEQNCAFNVNYSTKQIIQKELNEANNLIMNAKNMNGGYEEFNNFWKNWLDGTKFLKKYHHFVLILCFVSKNDLKEAENYCRFVESRLRLELIFSIELNQREIKYTHSTDKEKCLPNEIKRNMGNFIFWNKLYNPGILK
;
A
#
# COMPACT_ATOMS: atom_id res chain seq x y z
N MET A 1 22.25 -12.40 16.23
CA MET A 1 20.91 -12.95 16.54
C MET A 1 20.00 -13.17 15.32
N LEU A 2 20.06 -12.35 14.25
CA LEU A 2 19.22 -12.51 13.03
C LEU A 2 19.35 -13.88 12.30
N ARG A 3 20.55 -14.49 12.25
CA ARG A 3 20.73 -15.84 11.67
C ARG A 3 19.99 -16.94 12.44
N ARG A 4 19.73 -16.77 13.74
CA ARG A 4 19.01 -17.75 14.56
C ARG A 4 17.49 -17.66 14.37
N GLY A 5 16.95 -16.47 14.14
CA GLY A 5 15.51 -16.28 13.86
C GLY A 5 15.06 -16.83 12.51
N LEU A 6 15.92 -16.77 11.49
CA LEU A 6 15.65 -17.35 10.17
C LEU A 6 15.53 -18.88 10.20
N ASN A 7 16.20 -19.54 11.15
CA ASN A 7 16.10 -21.00 11.33
C ASN A 7 14.76 -21.45 11.95
N ASN A 8 13.98 -20.53 12.51
CA ASN A 8 12.68 -20.78 13.14
C ASN A 8 11.48 -20.38 12.26
N LEU A 9 11.72 -19.98 11.01
CA LEU A 9 10.63 -19.94 10.03
C LEU A 9 10.03 -21.36 9.94
N PRO A 10 8.69 -21.51 9.81
CA PRO A 10 8.07 -22.82 9.58
C PRO A 10 8.86 -23.53 8.48
N LYS A 11 9.00 -24.87 8.56
CA LYS A 11 9.77 -25.70 7.60
C LYS A 11 9.19 -25.60 6.17
N TRP A 12 9.30 -24.45 5.54
CA TRP A 12 9.29 -24.31 4.09
C TRP A 12 10.59 -24.97 3.68
N LYS A 13 10.47 -26.11 2.99
CA LYS A 13 11.60 -26.96 2.58
C LYS A 13 12.79 -26.10 2.16
N LYS A 14 13.94 -26.44 2.72
CA LYS A 14 15.19 -25.67 2.76
C LYS A 14 15.91 -25.57 1.40
N GLU A 15 15.16 -25.55 0.31
CA GLU A 15 15.69 -25.61 -1.04
C GLU A 15 15.22 -24.35 -1.81
N ASN A 16 16.20 -23.49 -2.13
CA ASN A 16 16.12 -22.39 -3.09
C ASN A 16 15.47 -21.06 -2.65
N TYR A 17 15.80 -20.53 -1.47
CA TYR A 17 15.61 -19.11 -1.20
C TYR A 17 16.93 -18.32 -1.24
N LYS A 18 16.92 -17.15 -1.87
CA LYS A 18 18.01 -16.15 -1.78
C LYS A 18 17.46 -14.92 -1.04
N ILE A 19 18.06 -14.59 0.10
CA ILE A 19 17.82 -13.30 0.77
C ILE A 19 18.62 -12.26 0.00
N HIS A 20 17.93 -11.31 -0.62
CA HIS A 20 18.58 -10.37 -1.53
C HIS A 20 19.04 -9.12 -0.81
N ASN A 21 18.23 -8.56 0.09
CA ASN A 21 18.58 -7.39 0.86
C ASN A 21 17.79 -7.32 2.18
N LEU A 22 18.47 -6.93 3.25
CA LEU A 22 17.82 -6.38 4.44
C LEU A 22 17.93 -4.86 4.34
N HIS A 23 16.83 -4.18 4.10
CA HIS A 23 16.84 -2.72 4.05
C HIS A 23 15.65 -2.14 4.79
N LYS A 24 15.90 -0.99 5.40
CA LYS A 24 14.84 -0.09 5.84
C LYS A 24 14.41 0.65 4.58
N ASN A 25 13.25 0.33 4.00
CA ASN A 25 12.75 1.20 2.95
C ASN A 25 12.52 2.56 3.61
N VAL A 26 13.20 3.59 3.08
CA VAL A 26 13.28 4.94 3.67
C VAL A 26 11.89 5.55 3.85
N HIS A 27 10.87 4.99 3.18
CA HIS A 27 9.49 5.46 3.16
C HIS A 27 8.48 4.46 3.74
N THR A 28 8.91 3.26 4.16
CA THR A 28 8.02 2.33 4.87
C THR A 28 8.13 2.54 6.37
N ARG A 29 6.99 2.49 7.06
CA ARG A 29 6.94 2.50 8.53
C ARG A 29 7.66 1.28 9.13
N ASN A 30 7.84 0.20 8.37
CA ASN A 30 8.28 -1.12 8.85
C ASN A 30 9.65 -1.51 8.27
N ARG A 31 10.42 -2.33 9.02
CA ARG A 31 11.62 -3.01 8.52
C ARG A 31 11.21 -4.17 7.62
N ILE A 32 11.80 -4.29 6.43
CA ILE A 32 11.45 -5.31 5.44
C ILE A 32 12.68 -6.17 5.11
N ILE A 33 12.45 -7.47 4.93
CA ILE A 33 13.39 -8.41 4.31
C ILE A 33 12.84 -8.76 2.95
N GLU A 34 13.59 -8.44 1.91
CA GLU A 34 13.30 -8.92 0.55
C GLU A 34 14.06 -10.22 0.30
N PHE A 35 13.36 -11.26 -0.12
CA PHE A 35 13.94 -12.54 -0.52
C PHE A 35 13.21 -13.08 -1.75
N SER A 36 13.82 -14.03 -2.46
CA SER A 36 13.14 -14.72 -3.56
C SER A 36 13.12 -16.22 -3.39
N ILE A 37 12.00 -16.85 -3.73
CA ILE A 37 11.87 -18.30 -3.90
C ILE A 37 11.49 -18.57 -5.36
N ASN A 38 12.25 -19.42 -6.06
CA ASN A 38 11.94 -19.83 -7.43
C ASN A 38 11.58 -18.65 -8.37
N LYS A 39 12.39 -17.57 -8.34
CA LYS A 39 12.21 -16.32 -9.11
C LYS A 39 10.99 -15.45 -8.72
N THR A 40 10.29 -15.80 -7.64
CA THR A 40 9.23 -14.96 -7.06
C THR A 40 9.83 -14.16 -5.91
N GLN A 41 9.74 -12.83 -5.97
CA GLN A 41 10.18 -11.94 -4.88
C GLN A 41 9.09 -11.85 -3.79
N PHE A 42 9.53 -11.80 -2.55
CA PHE A 42 8.73 -11.72 -1.35
C PHE A 42 9.31 -10.67 -0.41
N ASP A 43 8.43 -9.94 0.26
CA ASP A 43 8.76 -8.91 1.22
C ASP A 43 8.14 -9.31 2.56
N ILE A 44 8.95 -9.45 3.62
CA ILE A 44 8.47 -9.73 4.98
C ILE A 44 8.80 -8.55 5.88
N SER A 45 7.77 -7.99 6.52
CA SER A 45 7.98 -7.08 7.65
C SER A 45 8.32 -7.87 8.92
N PHE A 46 9.29 -7.41 9.71
CA PHE A 46 9.68 -8.09 10.95
C PHE A 46 9.89 -7.11 12.12
N VAL A 47 9.71 -7.64 13.33
CA VAL A 47 9.91 -6.92 14.60
C VAL A 47 10.97 -7.65 15.40
N ILE A 48 11.95 -6.90 15.90
CA ILE A 48 12.90 -7.43 16.88
C ILE A 48 12.30 -7.13 18.25
N ILE A 49 11.93 -8.18 18.98
CA ILE A 49 11.54 -8.08 20.38
C ILE A 49 12.72 -8.57 21.19
N GLU A 50 13.37 -7.68 21.93
CA GLU A 50 14.32 -8.06 22.97
C GLU A 50 13.52 -8.63 24.15
N GLN A 51 13.23 -9.93 24.10
CA GLN A 51 12.69 -10.60 25.27
C GLN A 51 13.84 -10.76 26.27
N LYS A 52 13.70 -10.15 27.46
CA LYS A 52 14.48 -10.55 28.62
C LYS A 52 14.30 -12.06 28.77
N THR A 53 15.39 -12.75 29.01
CA THR A 53 15.54 -14.20 29.06
C THR A 53 14.53 -14.86 30.01
N ASP A 54 13.31 -15.10 29.55
CA ASP A 54 12.36 -16.02 30.18
C ASP A 54 12.32 -17.30 29.36
N GLN A 55 12.49 -18.43 30.05
CA GLN A 55 12.68 -19.76 29.47
C GLN A 55 11.45 -20.32 28.71
N ASN A 56 10.35 -19.56 28.64
CA ASN A 56 9.13 -19.91 27.91
C ASN A 56 8.90 -18.94 26.72
N LEU A 57 9.74 -19.06 25.71
CA LEU A 57 9.65 -18.33 24.45
C LEU A 57 8.42 -18.80 23.64
N VAL A 58 7.26 -18.19 23.85
CA VAL A 58 6.12 -18.35 22.92
C VAL A 58 6.41 -17.52 21.66
N PRO A 59 6.49 -18.11 20.46
CA PRO A 59 6.69 -17.35 19.23
C PRO A 59 5.54 -16.34 19.04
N ILE A 60 5.85 -15.15 18.53
CA ILE A 60 4.86 -14.07 18.28
C ILE A 60 3.64 -14.57 17.50
N ILE A 61 3.83 -15.55 16.60
CA ILE A 61 2.77 -16.15 15.78
C ILE A 61 1.64 -16.77 16.62
N ASN A 62 1.96 -17.20 17.85
CA ASN A 62 1.04 -17.87 18.76
C ASN A 62 0.44 -16.92 19.80
N LEU A 63 0.84 -15.65 19.85
CA LEU A 63 0.30 -14.68 20.81
C LEU A 63 -1.13 -14.28 20.45
N ASN A 64 -2.05 -14.28 21.42
CA ASN A 64 -3.42 -13.75 21.26
C ASN A 64 -3.42 -12.21 21.10
N LYS A 65 -4.58 -11.65 20.75
CA LYS A 65 -4.76 -10.20 20.52
C LYS A 65 -4.29 -9.39 21.73
N GLU A 66 -4.69 -9.78 22.93
CA GLU A 66 -4.38 -9.05 24.17
C GLU A 66 -2.87 -9.00 24.42
N ARG A 67 -2.16 -10.11 24.18
CA ARG A 67 -0.71 -10.14 24.42
C ARG A 67 0.08 -9.33 23.41
N VAL A 68 -0.38 -9.24 22.15
CA VAL A 68 0.24 -8.35 21.16
C VAL A 68 0.03 -6.89 21.53
N GLU A 69 -1.18 -6.50 21.96
CA GLU A 69 -1.46 -5.14 22.40
C GLU A 69 -0.66 -4.74 23.64
N TYR A 70 -0.47 -5.65 24.59
CA TYR A 70 0.38 -5.42 25.76
C TYR A 70 1.82 -5.06 25.36
N ILE A 71 2.42 -5.82 24.44
CA ILE A 71 3.78 -5.55 23.94
C ILE A 71 3.83 -4.17 23.25
N ILE A 72 2.78 -3.82 22.51
CA ILE A 72 2.68 -2.50 21.86
C ILE A 72 2.65 -1.39 22.91
N GLU A 73 1.92 -1.55 24.01
CA GLU A 73 1.87 -0.58 25.11
C GLU A 73 3.23 -0.42 25.81
N GLU A 74 3.97 -1.51 26.03
CA GLU A 74 5.34 -1.44 26.56
C GLU A 74 6.26 -0.60 25.64
N PHE A 75 6.15 -0.78 24.32
CA PHE A 75 6.88 0.04 23.36
C PHE A 75 6.41 1.50 23.34
N THR A 76 5.11 1.75 23.49
CA THR A 76 4.54 3.10 23.58
C THR A 76 5.08 3.86 24.79
N GLN A 77 5.14 3.22 25.96
CA GLN A 77 5.71 3.84 27.18
C GLN A 77 7.19 4.19 27.00
N LYS A 78 7.99 3.28 26.41
CA LYS A 78 9.40 3.55 26.06
C LYS A 78 9.52 4.73 25.10
N LEU A 79 8.63 4.81 24.11
CA LEU A 79 8.60 5.89 23.14
C LEU A 79 8.28 7.24 23.79
N GLU A 80 7.35 7.28 24.75
CA GLU A 80 7.01 8.49 25.51
C GLU A 80 8.19 9.00 26.31
N ILE A 81 8.90 8.12 27.04
CA ILE A 81 10.11 8.49 27.81
C ILE A 81 11.20 9.06 26.90
N LEU A 82 11.46 8.41 25.77
CA LEU A 82 12.43 8.91 24.79
C LEU A 82 12.00 10.25 24.18
N ASN A 83 10.70 10.44 23.98
CA ASN A 83 10.17 11.68 23.45
C ASN A 83 10.33 12.88 24.40
N LEU A 84 10.41 12.66 25.71
CA LEU A 84 10.71 13.69 26.70
C LEU A 84 12.18 14.15 26.63
N ASN A 85 13.08 13.26 26.18
CA ASN A 85 14.53 13.49 26.09
C ASN A 85 15.02 13.73 24.65
N LYS A 86 14.21 14.34 23.78
CA LYS A 86 14.46 14.48 22.31
C LYS A 86 15.72 15.23 21.87
N GLY A 87 16.48 15.84 22.78
CA GLY A 87 17.60 16.73 22.46
C GLY A 87 18.82 16.05 21.82
N LEU A 88 18.98 14.72 21.93
CA LEU A 88 20.15 13.99 21.46
C LEU A 88 19.91 13.26 20.12
N PRO A 89 20.85 13.27 19.15
CA PRO A 89 20.72 12.56 17.87
C PRO A 89 20.49 11.04 18.01
N GLU A 90 21.14 10.39 18.99
CA GLU A 90 20.98 8.96 19.27
C GLU A 90 19.52 8.61 19.63
N ASN A 91 18.84 9.50 20.37
CA ASN A 91 17.43 9.34 20.73
C ASN A 91 16.53 9.40 19.49
N GLN A 92 16.91 10.13 18.44
CA GLN A 92 16.08 10.22 17.22
C GLN A 92 16.06 8.90 16.43
N GLU A 93 17.19 8.18 16.38
CA GLU A 93 17.25 6.89 15.70
C GLU A 93 16.46 5.83 16.47
N GLN A 94 16.62 5.80 17.80
CA GLN A 94 15.86 4.91 18.69
C GLN A 94 14.35 5.19 18.62
N ILE A 95 13.93 6.45 18.62
CA ILE A 95 12.52 6.85 18.44
C ILE A 95 11.96 6.31 17.11
N LYS A 96 12.71 6.43 16.02
CA LYS A 96 12.30 5.90 14.71
C LYS A 96 12.21 4.37 14.73
N GLU A 97 13.11 3.71 15.43
CA GLU A 97 13.11 2.25 15.57
C GLU A 97 11.89 1.75 16.35
N ILE A 98 11.63 2.29 17.54
CA ILE A 98 10.49 1.88 18.37
C ILE A 98 9.17 2.15 17.66
N LYS A 99 9.01 3.31 17.00
CA LYS A 99 7.82 3.59 16.17
C LYS A 99 7.62 2.53 15.08
N SER A 100 8.71 2.10 14.43
CA SER A 100 8.66 1.07 13.40
C SER A 100 8.20 -0.28 13.95
N GLN A 101 8.68 -0.64 15.15
CA GLN A 101 8.29 -1.86 15.85
C GLN A 101 6.81 -1.86 16.23
N ILE A 102 6.32 -0.77 16.83
CA ILE A 102 4.90 -0.56 17.17
C ILE A 102 4.01 -0.78 15.95
N PHE A 103 4.29 -0.09 14.84
CA PHE A 103 3.45 -0.17 13.64
C PHE A 103 3.53 -1.52 12.92
N SER A 104 4.66 -2.20 13.00
CA SER A 104 4.80 -3.56 12.47
C SER A 104 3.99 -4.57 13.30
N LEU A 105 3.97 -4.43 14.63
CA LEU A 105 3.12 -5.24 15.50
C LEU A 105 1.63 -4.96 15.28
N ALA A 106 1.24 -3.69 15.13
CA ALA A 106 -0.12 -3.29 14.79
C ALA A 106 -0.59 -3.91 13.46
N SER A 107 0.28 -3.89 12.45
CA SER A 107 0.02 -4.52 11.14
C SER A 107 -0.15 -6.04 11.26
N TYR A 108 0.69 -6.71 12.04
CA TYR A 108 0.56 -8.14 12.33
C TYR A 108 -0.76 -8.45 13.05
N ASN A 109 -1.07 -7.71 14.11
CA ASN A 109 -2.30 -7.88 14.88
C ASN A 109 -3.54 -7.68 14.01
N SER A 110 -3.54 -6.62 13.19
CA SER A 110 -4.61 -6.35 12.23
C SER A 110 -4.86 -7.52 11.28
N ASN A 111 -3.80 -8.12 10.72
CA ASN A 111 -3.95 -9.27 9.84
C ASN A 111 -4.53 -10.48 10.57
N LYS A 112 -4.15 -10.71 11.83
CA LYS A 112 -4.71 -11.78 12.65
C LYS A 112 -6.20 -11.56 12.93
N ILE A 113 -6.58 -10.36 13.34
CA ILE A 113 -7.98 -9.96 13.58
C ILE A 113 -8.80 -10.14 12.30
N MET A 114 -8.31 -9.64 11.17
CA MET A 114 -8.98 -9.78 9.87
C MET A 114 -9.18 -11.24 9.46
N GLN A 115 -8.16 -12.10 9.66
CA GLN A 115 -8.29 -13.54 9.38
C GLN A 115 -9.36 -14.19 10.28
N GLN A 116 -9.37 -13.87 11.57
CA GLN A 116 -10.38 -14.37 12.50
C GLN A 116 -11.79 -13.95 12.08
N MET A 117 -12.00 -12.67 11.76
CA MET A 117 -13.29 -12.13 11.29
C MET A 117 -13.84 -12.87 10.07
N ILE A 118 -13.00 -13.22 9.09
CA ILE A 118 -13.43 -13.92 7.87
C ILE A 118 -13.65 -15.42 8.12
N ASN A 119 -12.81 -16.03 8.96
CA ASN A 119 -12.87 -17.46 9.28
C ASN A 119 -14.15 -17.85 10.03
N VAL A 120 -14.72 -16.96 10.85
CA VAL A 120 -15.95 -17.23 11.61
C VAL A 120 -17.11 -17.65 10.71
N ASN A 121 -17.14 -17.20 9.45
CA ASN A 121 -18.21 -17.48 8.48
C ASN A 121 -17.74 -18.33 7.28
N ASP A 122 -16.61 -19.06 7.41
CA ASP A 122 -16.02 -19.90 6.33
C ASP A 122 -15.81 -19.18 4.98
N ASN A 123 -15.66 -17.85 5.01
CA ASN A 123 -15.66 -17.00 3.82
C ASN A 123 -14.26 -16.76 3.22
N MET A 124 -13.24 -17.50 3.68
CA MET A 124 -11.85 -17.30 3.25
C MET A 124 -11.65 -17.45 1.74
N ASN A 125 -12.31 -18.46 1.15
CA ASN A 125 -12.19 -18.70 -0.29
C ASN A 125 -12.81 -17.55 -1.10
N LYS A 126 -13.98 -17.04 -0.69
CA LYS A 126 -14.63 -15.87 -1.31
C LYS A 126 -13.73 -14.64 -1.19
N PHE A 127 -13.22 -14.36 0.00
CA PHE A 127 -12.30 -13.25 0.26
C PHE A 127 -11.05 -13.32 -0.62
N GLN A 128 -10.39 -14.48 -0.69
CA GLN A 128 -9.19 -14.66 -1.50
C GLN A 128 -9.45 -14.46 -2.99
N PHE A 129 -10.59 -14.95 -3.50
CA PHE A 129 -10.94 -14.76 -4.90
C PHE A 129 -11.18 -13.28 -5.22
N ILE A 130 -12.01 -12.61 -4.42
CA ILE A 130 -12.38 -11.20 -4.63
C ILE A 130 -11.15 -10.30 -4.53
N THR A 131 -10.32 -10.47 -3.50
CA THR A 131 -9.10 -9.66 -3.34
C THR A 131 -8.10 -9.86 -4.48
N LYS A 132 -7.95 -11.09 -5.01
CA LYS A 132 -7.12 -11.35 -6.20
C LYS A 132 -7.69 -10.67 -7.44
N ALA A 133 -9.00 -10.78 -7.67
CA ALA A 133 -9.68 -10.13 -8.79
C ALA A 133 -9.52 -8.61 -8.74
N LEU A 134 -9.84 -7.99 -7.59
CA LEU A 134 -9.73 -6.55 -7.38
C LEU A 134 -8.29 -6.05 -7.44
N LYS A 135 -7.32 -6.82 -6.93
CA LYS A 135 -5.90 -6.47 -7.07
C LYS A 135 -5.46 -6.46 -8.53
N ARG A 136 -5.90 -7.45 -9.33
CA ARG A 136 -5.60 -7.49 -10.77
C ARG A 136 -6.28 -6.34 -11.49
N TRP A 137 -7.56 -6.12 -11.23
CA TRP A 137 -8.34 -4.99 -11.73
C TRP A 137 -7.65 -3.65 -11.43
N ALA A 138 -7.41 -3.33 -10.16
CA ALA A 138 -6.80 -2.07 -9.74
C ALA A 138 -5.40 -1.87 -10.37
N LYS A 139 -4.62 -2.94 -10.51
CA LYS A 139 -3.36 -2.89 -11.26
C LYS A 139 -3.61 -2.50 -12.71
N ASN A 140 -4.47 -3.21 -13.43
CA ASN A 140 -4.74 -2.98 -14.85
C ASN A 140 -5.33 -1.59 -15.12
N HIS A 141 -6.07 -1.04 -14.15
CA HIS A 141 -6.63 0.30 -14.17
C HIS A 141 -5.66 1.40 -13.69
N PHE A 142 -4.44 1.03 -13.32
CA PHE A 142 -3.34 1.92 -12.86
C PHE A 142 -3.59 2.61 -11.52
N ILE A 143 -4.52 2.10 -10.71
CA ILE A 143 -4.86 2.62 -9.37
C ILE A 143 -4.41 1.69 -8.23
N TYR A 144 -3.34 0.94 -8.45
CA TYR A 144 -2.72 0.08 -7.43
C TYR A 144 -1.24 0.42 -7.30
N ASN A 145 -0.90 1.30 -6.37
CA ASN A 145 0.45 1.53 -5.84
C ASN A 145 0.38 2.57 -4.70
N GLY A 146 0.52 2.13 -3.45
CA GLY A 146 0.43 3.00 -2.28
C GLY A 146 1.50 4.09 -2.21
N GLN A 147 2.66 3.91 -2.85
CA GLN A 147 3.73 4.90 -2.89
C GLN A 147 3.34 6.14 -3.70
N PHE A 148 2.63 5.93 -4.82
CA PHE A 148 2.09 6.99 -5.68
C PHE A 148 0.77 7.56 -5.19
N GLY A 149 0.27 7.11 -4.03
CA GLY A 149 -0.99 7.60 -3.45
C GLY A 149 -2.23 6.90 -3.98
N PHE A 150 -2.09 5.69 -4.52
CA PHE A 150 -3.22 4.86 -4.94
C PHE A 150 -3.53 3.75 -3.92
N LEU A 151 -4.52 2.90 -4.23
CA LEU A 151 -4.89 1.77 -3.38
C LEU A 151 -3.73 0.78 -3.23
N ASN A 152 -3.71 0.05 -2.12
CA ASN A 152 -2.76 -1.02 -1.86
C ASN A 152 -3.47 -2.27 -1.32
N GLY A 153 -2.70 -3.32 -1.04
CA GLY A 153 -3.24 -4.59 -0.55
C GLY A 153 -3.99 -4.47 0.77
N ALA A 154 -3.48 -3.67 1.72
CA ALA A 154 -4.16 -3.47 3.00
C ALA A 154 -5.50 -2.73 2.81
N THR A 155 -5.52 -1.71 1.95
CA THR A 155 -6.76 -0.99 1.60
C THR A 155 -7.79 -1.93 1.00
N LEU A 156 -7.44 -2.68 -0.04
CA LEU A 156 -8.38 -3.62 -0.66
C LEU A 156 -8.86 -4.69 0.33
N ASN A 157 -7.98 -5.21 1.21
CA ASN A 157 -8.37 -6.20 2.20
C ASN A 157 -9.43 -5.66 3.15
N VAL A 158 -9.22 -4.48 3.74
CA VAL A 158 -10.20 -3.88 4.66
C VAL A 158 -11.53 -3.61 3.96
N LEU A 159 -11.51 -3.04 2.76
CA LEU A 159 -12.72 -2.77 1.97
C LEU A 159 -13.50 -4.05 1.66
N VAL A 160 -12.82 -5.12 1.23
CA VAL A 160 -13.47 -6.40 0.92
C VAL A 160 -14.00 -7.07 2.19
N ILE A 161 -13.23 -7.07 3.28
CA ILE A 161 -13.67 -7.68 4.55
C ILE A 161 -14.92 -7.00 5.08
N LYS A 162 -14.99 -5.66 4.98
CA LYS A 162 -16.19 -4.92 5.40
C LYS A 162 -17.43 -5.43 4.68
N LEU A 163 -17.34 -5.66 3.38
CA LEU A 163 -18.45 -6.20 2.58
C LEU A 163 -18.75 -7.66 2.90
N VAL A 164 -17.74 -8.50 3.09
CA VAL A 164 -17.94 -9.90 3.48
C VAL A 164 -18.63 -9.98 4.84
N LEU A 165 -18.31 -9.08 5.79
CA LEU A 165 -19.00 -9.03 7.08
C LEU A 165 -20.46 -8.57 6.97
N LEU A 166 -20.74 -7.61 6.09
CA LEU A 166 -22.12 -7.11 5.88
C LEU A 166 -22.98 -8.08 5.05
N TYR A 167 -22.37 -8.86 4.16
CA TYR A 167 -23.04 -9.71 3.18
C TYR A 167 -22.47 -11.13 3.19
N PHE A 168 -22.34 -11.73 4.38
CA PHE A 168 -21.58 -12.97 4.60
C PHE A 168 -22.08 -14.18 3.79
N ASP A 169 -23.39 -14.30 3.57
CA ASP A 169 -24.00 -15.39 2.78
C ASP A 169 -24.03 -15.14 1.27
N SER A 170 -23.53 -13.99 0.81
CA SER A 170 -23.63 -13.61 -0.60
C SER A 170 -22.63 -14.34 -1.50
N THR A 171 -22.94 -14.34 -2.80
CA THR A 171 -22.07 -14.88 -3.85
C THR A 171 -20.90 -13.95 -4.14
N ILE A 172 -19.83 -14.48 -4.74
CA ILE A 172 -18.65 -13.70 -5.16
C ILE A 172 -19.04 -12.57 -6.11
N ILE A 173 -19.93 -12.85 -7.07
CA ILE A 173 -20.38 -11.87 -8.05
C ILE A 173 -21.11 -10.74 -7.34
N TYR A 174 -22.09 -11.03 -6.49
CA TYR A 174 -22.81 -10.01 -5.74
C TYR A 174 -21.88 -9.16 -4.87
N LEU A 175 -20.88 -9.76 -4.23
CA LEU A 175 -19.89 -9.01 -3.44
C LEU A 175 -19.02 -8.09 -4.30
N LEU A 176 -18.64 -8.50 -5.51
CA LEU A 176 -17.96 -7.62 -6.47
C LEU A 176 -18.86 -6.47 -6.90
N GLU A 177 -20.12 -6.73 -7.23
CA GLU A 177 -21.08 -5.67 -7.58
C GLU A 177 -21.25 -4.67 -6.43
N LYS A 178 -21.46 -5.19 -5.20
CA LYS A 178 -21.57 -4.35 -4.00
C LYS A 178 -20.30 -3.57 -3.72
N PHE A 179 -19.12 -4.12 -4.02
CA PHE A 179 -17.87 -3.37 -3.89
C PHE A 179 -17.86 -2.10 -4.73
N PHE A 180 -18.20 -2.21 -6.02
CA PHE A 180 -18.21 -1.04 -6.89
C PHE A 180 -19.35 -0.09 -6.57
N GLN A 181 -20.55 -0.61 -6.31
CA GLN A 181 -21.68 0.21 -5.91
C GLN A 181 -21.36 1.03 -4.65
N THR A 182 -20.90 0.35 -3.59
CA THR A 182 -20.61 1.01 -2.31
C THR A 182 -19.46 1.99 -2.40
N TYR A 183 -18.33 1.63 -3.00
CA TYR A 183 -17.12 2.47 -2.94
C TYR A 183 -17.02 3.52 -4.06
N SER A 184 -17.82 3.41 -5.12
CA SER A 184 -17.94 4.48 -6.12
C SER A 184 -18.72 5.69 -5.59
N GLU A 185 -19.71 5.44 -4.72
CA GLU A 185 -20.59 6.44 -4.10
C GLU A 185 -20.23 6.73 -2.63
N TRP A 186 -19.21 6.07 -2.07
CA TRP A 186 -18.84 6.22 -0.67
C TRP A 186 -18.51 7.68 -0.33
N ASP A 187 -19.16 8.20 0.70
CA ASP A 187 -18.82 9.49 1.28
C ASP A 187 -17.53 9.35 2.11
N TRP A 188 -16.43 9.82 1.52
CA TRP A 188 -15.09 9.71 2.08
C TRP A 188 -14.82 10.67 3.25
N ASP A 189 -15.79 11.49 3.64
CA ASP A 189 -15.76 12.18 4.92
C ASP A 189 -15.95 11.17 6.08
N TYR A 190 -16.51 9.99 5.78
CA TYR A 190 -16.62 8.87 6.72
C TYR A 190 -15.52 7.82 6.50
N GLN A 191 -14.99 7.36 7.63
CA GLN A 191 -13.98 6.30 7.68
C GLN A 191 -14.56 4.91 7.41
N VAL A 192 -13.83 4.10 6.64
CA VAL A 192 -14.08 2.66 6.56
C VAL A 192 -13.32 1.96 7.67
N LYS A 193 -14.05 1.37 8.62
CA LYS A 193 -13.51 0.57 9.74
C LYS A 193 -14.23 -0.77 9.88
N LEU A 194 -13.49 -1.79 10.30
CA LEU A 194 -14.00 -3.14 10.55
C LEU A 194 -14.55 -3.32 11.97
N ASP A 195 -13.98 -2.58 12.92
CA ASP A 195 -14.30 -2.64 14.34
C ASP A 195 -14.27 -1.21 14.93
N GLU A 196 -14.70 -1.05 16.18
CA GLU A 196 -14.52 0.20 16.91
C GLU A 196 -13.04 0.50 17.15
N LEU A 197 -12.72 1.80 17.22
CA LEU A 197 -11.36 2.23 17.53
C LEU A 197 -11.12 2.00 19.01
N THR A 198 -9.93 1.49 19.33
CA THR A 198 -9.48 1.45 20.71
C THR A 198 -9.42 2.85 21.30
N GLN A 199 -9.64 2.96 22.61
CA GLN A 199 -9.56 4.22 23.35
C GLN A 199 -8.26 4.25 24.16
N LYS A 200 -7.12 4.24 23.46
CA LYS A 200 -5.77 4.20 24.04
C LYS A 200 -4.95 5.39 23.53
N THR A 201 -3.82 5.69 24.18
CA THR A 201 -3.01 6.89 23.91
C THR A 201 -2.54 7.03 22.46
N MET A 202 -2.20 5.91 21.79
CA MET A 202 -1.74 5.93 20.39
C MET A 202 -2.85 5.59 19.37
N SER A 203 -4.10 5.50 19.80
CA SER A 203 -5.21 5.19 18.91
C SER A 203 -5.33 6.28 17.84
N TRP A 204 -5.75 5.86 16.65
CA TRP A 204 -5.75 6.76 15.50
C TRP A 204 -6.74 7.91 15.69
N THR A 205 -6.31 9.14 15.39
CA THR A 205 -7.16 10.32 15.31
C THR A 205 -6.89 11.09 14.02
N VAL A 206 -7.91 11.81 13.55
CA VAL A 206 -7.82 12.71 12.39
C VAL A 206 -6.72 13.76 12.63
N ASP A 207 -6.71 14.38 13.80
CA ASP A 207 -5.75 15.44 14.15
C ASP A 207 -4.30 14.95 14.14
N ASP A 208 -4.04 13.75 14.66
CA ASP A 208 -2.68 13.23 14.70
C ASP A 208 -2.16 12.82 13.32
N GLU A 209 -3.04 12.33 12.43
CA GLU A 209 -2.66 12.09 11.03
C GLU A 209 -2.40 13.41 10.28
N ILE A 210 -3.21 14.44 10.49
CA ILE A 210 -2.97 15.78 9.92
C ILE A 210 -1.62 16.34 10.40
N LYS A 211 -1.35 16.29 11.72
CA LYS A 211 -0.07 16.72 12.30
C LYS A 211 1.10 15.94 11.67
N ALA A 212 0.96 14.62 11.52
CA ALA A 212 1.98 13.78 10.91
C ALA A 212 2.22 14.17 9.44
N LYS A 213 1.17 14.39 8.64
CA LYS A 213 1.26 14.84 7.25
C LYS A 213 1.94 16.21 7.12
N ASN A 214 1.55 17.17 7.96
CA ASN A 214 2.13 18.52 7.96
C ASN A 214 3.63 18.50 8.31
N GLY A 215 4.06 17.60 9.20
CA GLY A 215 5.47 17.43 9.55
C GLY A 215 6.37 17.01 8.38
N PHE A 216 5.83 16.39 7.33
CA PHE A 216 6.61 16.06 6.12
C PHE A 216 6.88 17.28 5.24
N LEU A 217 6.01 18.29 5.21
CA LEU A 217 6.17 19.49 4.39
C LEU A 217 7.39 20.32 4.80
N LEU A 218 7.61 20.48 6.10
CA LEU A 218 8.65 21.37 6.64
C LEU A 218 10.08 20.88 6.39
N LYS A 219 10.27 19.62 5.99
CA LYS A 219 11.60 19.01 5.90
C LYS A 219 12.24 19.06 4.52
N TYR A 220 11.46 19.22 3.45
CA TYR A 220 11.97 18.90 2.12
C TYR A 220 12.14 20.08 1.16
N VAL A 221 11.45 21.22 1.34
CA VAL A 221 11.69 22.43 0.51
C VAL A 221 11.33 23.72 1.27
N ALA A 222 12.18 24.75 1.17
CA ALA A 222 11.83 26.12 1.54
C ALA A 222 10.80 26.66 0.53
N ARG A 223 9.50 26.52 0.83
CA ARG A 223 8.39 27.03 0.00
C ARG A 223 7.85 28.36 0.54
N SER A 224 7.37 29.22 -0.35
CA SER A 224 6.66 30.47 -0.04
C SER A 224 5.40 30.23 0.80
N ALA A 225 4.87 31.29 1.41
CA ALA A 225 3.63 31.19 2.18
C ALA A 225 2.43 30.80 1.30
N GLU A 226 2.36 31.34 0.06
CA GLU A 226 1.30 30.99 -0.88
C GLU A 226 1.37 29.52 -1.28
N GLU A 227 2.55 29.00 -1.63
CA GLU A 227 2.73 27.59 -1.98
C GLU A 227 2.31 26.66 -0.83
N LYS A 228 2.64 27.01 0.42
CA LYS A 228 2.20 26.23 1.59
C LYS A 228 0.69 26.16 1.69
N ILE A 229 -0.03 27.25 1.47
CA ILE A 229 -1.51 27.28 1.46
C ILE A 229 -2.04 26.38 0.34
N TYR A 230 -1.48 26.48 -0.87
CA TYR A 230 -1.93 25.64 -1.98
C TYR A 230 -1.71 24.15 -1.73
N LEU A 231 -0.65 23.78 -1.03
CA LEU A 231 -0.34 22.40 -0.73
C LEU A 231 -1.22 21.82 0.38
N GLN A 232 -1.85 22.65 1.23
CA GLN A 232 -2.78 22.19 2.29
C GLN A 232 -3.85 21.26 1.74
N ARG A 233 -4.36 21.49 0.52
CA ARG A 233 -5.35 20.60 -0.10
C ARG A 233 -4.85 19.16 -0.33
N HIS A 234 -3.55 18.97 -0.55
CA HIS A 234 -2.93 17.65 -0.73
C HIS A 234 -2.61 16.98 0.61
N PHE A 235 -2.62 17.74 1.71
CA PHE A 235 -2.44 17.24 3.07
C PHE A 235 -3.75 16.90 3.76
N ASN A 236 -4.88 17.35 3.23
CA ASN A 236 -6.19 16.91 3.68
C ASN A 236 -6.25 15.37 3.70
N ILE A 237 -6.93 14.85 4.71
CA ILE A 237 -7.23 13.43 4.78
C ILE A 237 -8.42 13.20 3.85
N LEU A 238 -8.15 12.58 2.70
CA LEU A 238 -9.09 12.50 1.59
C LEU A 238 -9.83 11.17 1.50
N MET A 239 -9.22 10.10 2.02
CA MET A 239 -9.76 8.75 2.13
C MET A 239 -9.22 8.11 3.41
N VAL A 240 -10.10 7.57 4.24
CA VAL A 240 -9.74 6.89 5.50
C VAL A 240 -10.20 5.45 5.46
N VAL A 241 -9.23 4.52 5.45
CA VAL A 241 -9.48 3.09 5.54
C VAL A 241 -8.61 2.54 6.66
N LEU A 242 -9.23 2.22 7.80
CA LEU A 242 -8.52 1.87 9.03
C LEU A 242 -8.32 0.37 9.19
N MET A 243 -7.08 -0.01 9.49
CA MET A 243 -6.75 -1.35 9.94
C MET A 243 -7.16 -1.55 11.41
N PRO A 244 -7.72 -2.71 11.79
CA PRO A 244 -8.37 -2.92 13.10
C PRO A 244 -7.41 -3.19 14.28
N GLY A 245 -6.12 -3.39 14.04
CA GLY A 245 -5.16 -3.66 15.11
C GLY A 245 -4.58 -2.38 15.70
N TYR A 246 -4.61 -2.25 17.03
CA TYR A 246 -4.03 -1.12 17.76
C TYR A 246 -2.50 -1.02 17.60
N PRO A 247 -1.93 0.21 17.51
CA PRO A 247 -2.61 1.43 17.11
C PRO A 247 -3.12 1.35 15.68
N GLU A 248 -4.37 1.75 15.47
CA GLU A 248 -5.02 1.70 14.17
C GLU A 248 -4.26 2.56 13.16
N GLN A 249 -4.32 2.15 11.89
CA GLN A 249 -3.60 2.85 10.83
C GLN A 249 -4.49 3.07 9.62
N ASN A 250 -4.53 4.30 9.14
CA ASN A 250 -5.05 4.59 7.81
C ASN A 250 -4.12 3.99 6.75
N CYS A 251 -4.59 2.96 6.05
CA CYS A 251 -3.82 2.34 4.97
C CYS A 251 -3.95 3.09 3.63
N ALA A 252 -4.82 4.11 3.55
CA ALA A 252 -4.97 5.01 2.40
C ALA A 252 -4.34 6.41 2.63
N PHE A 253 -3.45 6.55 3.62
CA PHE A 253 -2.88 7.84 4.05
C PHE A 253 -2.14 8.64 2.95
N ASN A 254 -1.64 7.96 1.90
CA ASN A 254 -0.94 8.62 0.79
C ASN A 254 -1.87 9.14 -0.31
N VAL A 255 -3.18 8.83 -0.26
CA VAL A 255 -4.15 9.35 -1.22
C VAL A 255 -4.15 10.88 -1.16
N ASN A 256 -4.03 11.49 -2.33
CA ASN A 256 -4.01 12.94 -2.53
C ASN A 256 -5.19 13.36 -3.41
N TYR A 257 -5.29 14.66 -3.69
CA TYR A 257 -6.40 15.23 -4.45
C TYR A 257 -6.59 14.59 -5.84
N SER A 258 -5.50 14.41 -6.58
CA SER A 258 -5.52 13.82 -7.91
C SER A 258 -5.82 12.33 -7.87
N THR A 259 -5.17 11.57 -6.98
CA THR A 259 -5.38 10.13 -6.91
C THR A 259 -6.77 9.77 -6.41
N LYS A 260 -7.37 10.56 -5.50
CA LYS A 260 -8.78 10.40 -5.10
C LYS A 260 -9.71 10.49 -6.31
N GLN A 261 -9.57 11.53 -7.13
CA GLN A 261 -10.39 11.71 -8.34
C GLN A 261 -10.24 10.54 -9.32
N ILE A 262 -9.01 10.07 -9.54
CA ILE A 262 -8.75 8.94 -10.44
C ILE A 262 -9.35 7.64 -9.87
N ILE A 263 -9.16 7.36 -8.58
CA ILE A 263 -9.76 6.19 -7.91
C ILE A 263 -11.28 6.21 -8.06
N GLN A 264 -11.92 7.35 -7.75
CA GLN A 264 -13.37 7.50 -7.88
C GLN A 264 -13.83 7.33 -9.32
N LYS A 265 -13.11 7.89 -10.30
CA LYS A 265 -13.42 7.72 -11.71
C LYS A 265 -13.40 6.25 -12.12
N GLU A 266 -12.34 5.51 -11.81
CA GLU A 266 -12.21 4.10 -12.20
C GLU A 266 -13.24 3.23 -11.46
N LEU A 267 -13.56 3.51 -10.19
CA LEU A 267 -14.61 2.82 -9.44
C LEU A 267 -15.99 3.05 -10.08
N ASN A 268 -16.30 4.28 -10.48
CA ASN A 268 -17.55 4.62 -11.17
C ASN A 268 -17.65 3.96 -12.54
N GLU A 269 -16.58 3.99 -13.34
CA GLU A 269 -16.54 3.33 -14.65
C GLU A 269 -16.77 1.81 -14.51
N ALA A 270 -16.11 1.17 -13.54
CA ALA A 270 -16.29 -0.24 -13.26
C ALA A 270 -17.71 -0.56 -12.75
N ASN A 271 -18.30 0.29 -11.91
CA ASN A 271 -19.69 0.15 -11.45
C ASN A 271 -20.67 0.20 -12.64
N ASN A 272 -20.50 1.18 -13.53
CA ASN A 272 -21.34 1.35 -14.72
C ASN A 272 -21.23 0.15 -15.66
N LEU A 273 -20.02 -0.39 -15.87
CA LEU A 273 -19.83 -1.60 -16.66
C LEU A 273 -20.61 -2.78 -16.07
N ILE A 274 -20.50 -3.00 -14.75
CA ILE A 274 -21.22 -4.06 -14.03
C ILE A 274 -22.74 -3.87 -14.14
N MET A 275 -23.24 -2.66 -13.94
CA MET A 275 -24.68 -2.36 -14.02
C MET A 275 -25.23 -2.57 -15.44
N ASN A 276 -24.47 -2.20 -16.47
CA ASN A 276 -24.84 -2.45 -17.86
C ASN A 276 -24.87 -3.95 -18.17
N ALA A 277 -23.93 -4.73 -17.63
CA ALA A 277 -23.87 -6.16 -17.85
C ALA A 277 -25.07 -6.92 -17.27
N LYS A 278 -25.68 -6.43 -16.18
CA LYS A 278 -26.90 -7.03 -15.61
C LYS A 278 -28.09 -7.01 -16.57
N ASN A 279 -28.13 -6.02 -17.46
CA ASN A 279 -29.20 -5.83 -18.42
C ASN A 279 -28.89 -6.49 -19.77
N MET A 280 -27.76 -7.21 -19.89
CA MET A 280 -27.41 -7.93 -21.10
C MET A 280 -28.18 -9.25 -21.18
N ASN A 281 -28.81 -9.52 -22.32
CA ASN A 281 -29.41 -10.82 -22.65
C ASN A 281 -28.42 -11.74 -23.39
N GLY A 282 -27.13 -11.46 -23.24
CA GLY A 282 -26.04 -12.06 -24.00
C GLY A 282 -25.71 -13.50 -23.61
N GLY A 283 -25.19 -14.26 -24.58
CA GLY A 283 -24.63 -15.59 -24.34
C GLY A 283 -23.30 -15.58 -23.60
N TYR A 284 -22.73 -16.76 -23.38
CA TYR A 284 -21.47 -16.96 -22.64
C TYR A 284 -20.29 -16.10 -23.14
N GLU A 285 -20.17 -15.90 -24.47
CA GLU A 285 -19.08 -15.09 -25.06
C GLU A 285 -19.16 -13.61 -24.69
N GLU A 286 -20.36 -13.04 -24.66
CA GLU A 286 -20.58 -11.64 -24.27
C GLU A 286 -20.22 -11.43 -22.80
N PHE A 287 -20.62 -12.37 -21.94
CA PHE A 287 -20.27 -12.35 -20.51
C PHE A 287 -18.76 -12.45 -20.28
N ASN A 288 -18.07 -13.32 -21.03
CA ASN A 288 -16.61 -13.42 -20.98
C ASN A 288 -15.92 -12.13 -21.44
N ASN A 289 -16.39 -11.54 -22.55
CA ASN A 289 -15.86 -10.28 -23.06
C ASN A 289 -16.10 -9.13 -22.06
N PHE A 290 -17.25 -9.11 -21.39
CA PHE A 290 -17.53 -8.17 -20.31
C PHE A 290 -16.49 -8.26 -19.19
N TRP A 291 -16.25 -9.44 -18.60
CA TRP A 291 -15.28 -9.59 -17.51
C TRP A 291 -13.85 -9.30 -17.94
N LYS A 292 -13.51 -9.63 -19.19
CA LYS A 292 -12.22 -9.29 -19.78
C LYS A 292 -12.05 -7.78 -19.90
N ASN A 293 -13.05 -7.07 -20.41
CA ASN A 293 -13.03 -5.61 -20.52
C ASN A 293 -12.98 -4.94 -19.15
N TRP A 294 -13.78 -5.43 -18.19
CA TRP A 294 -13.77 -4.97 -16.81
C TRP A 294 -12.39 -5.19 -16.18
N LEU A 295 -11.72 -6.32 -16.43
CA LEU A 295 -10.38 -6.61 -15.88
C LEU A 295 -9.26 -5.81 -16.55
N ASP A 296 -9.26 -5.68 -17.87
CA ASP A 296 -8.09 -5.23 -18.64
C ASP A 296 -7.96 -3.69 -18.64
N GLY A 297 -9.07 -2.97 -18.57
CA GLY A 297 -9.10 -1.51 -18.56
C GLY A 297 -8.47 -0.86 -19.81
N THR A 298 -8.33 0.47 -19.76
CA THR A 298 -7.72 1.24 -20.86
C THR A 298 -6.21 1.34 -20.70
N LYS A 299 -5.45 1.12 -21.77
CA LYS A 299 -3.98 1.32 -21.79
C LYS A 299 -3.62 2.74 -21.33
N PHE A 300 -2.64 2.87 -20.43
CA PHE A 300 -2.23 4.17 -19.86
C PHE A 300 -1.95 5.26 -20.90
N LEU A 301 -1.19 4.94 -21.95
CA LEU A 301 -0.85 5.87 -23.04
C LEU A 301 -2.07 6.34 -23.86
N LYS A 302 -3.22 5.68 -23.72
CA LYS A 302 -4.49 6.10 -24.33
C LYS A 302 -5.40 6.85 -23.35
N LYS A 303 -5.05 6.90 -22.06
CA LYS A 303 -5.85 7.60 -21.03
C LYS A 303 -5.66 9.12 -21.07
N TYR A 304 -4.54 9.61 -21.62
CA TYR A 304 -4.14 11.01 -21.56
C TYR A 304 -3.57 11.50 -22.89
N HIS A 305 -3.66 12.82 -23.13
CA HIS A 305 -3.05 13.49 -24.29
C HIS A 305 -1.62 13.97 -24.03
N HIS A 306 -1.29 14.27 -22.77
CA HIS A 306 0.01 14.80 -22.36
C HIS A 306 0.65 13.89 -21.32
N PHE A 307 1.97 13.74 -21.40
CA PHE A 307 2.76 12.88 -20.51
C PHE A 307 4.05 13.59 -20.11
N VAL A 308 4.47 13.37 -18.86
CA VAL A 308 5.81 13.70 -18.37
C VAL A 308 6.55 12.38 -18.19
N LEU A 309 7.67 12.23 -18.88
CA LEU A 309 8.53 11.06 -18.74
C LEU A 309 9.67 11.38 -17.78
N ILE A 310 9.82 10.53 -16.76
CA ILE A 310 10.88 10.67 -15.76
C ILE A 310 11.87 9.55 -15.99
N LEU A 311 13.11 9.91 -16.31
CA LEU A 311 14.20 8.97 -16.56
C LEU A 311 15.26 9.15 -15.47
N CYS A 312 15.65 8.05 -14.85
CA CYS A 312 16.74 8.02 -13.88
C CYS A 312 17.97 7.45 -14.58
N PHE A 313 19.08 8.19 -14.56
CA PHE A 313 20.34 7.76 -15.15
C PHE A 313 21.39 7.61 -14.04
N VAL A 314 22.15 6.52 -14.07
CA VAL A 314 23.28 6.29 -13.16
C VAL A 314 24.53 6.03 -13.99
N SER A 315 25.61 6.73 -13.66
CA SER A 315 26.86 6.75 -14.44
C SER A 315 27.67 5.45 -14.34
N LYS A 316 27.36 4.55 -13.39
CA LYS A 316 28.09 3.31 -13.15
C LYS A 316 27.23 2.10 -13.50
N ASN A 317 27.88 1.03 -14.00
CA ASN A 317 27.29 -0.30 -14.19
C ASN A 317 27.02 -1.03 -12.85
N ASP A 318 26.77 -0.32 -11.75
CA ASP A 318 26.31 -0.91 -10.50
C ASP A 318 24.77 -0.92 -10.51
N LEU A 319 24.23 -2.09 -10.85
CA LEU A 319 22.78 -2.34 -10.89
C LEU A 319 22.08 -2.03 -9.56
N LYS A 320 22.77 -2.25 -8.43
CA LYS A 320 22.22 -2.04 -7.08
C LYS A 320 22.21 -0.56 -6.71
N GLU A 321 23.25 0.17 -7.08
CA GLU A 321 23.28 1.63 -6.91
C GLU A 321 22.20 2.29 -7.78
N ALA A 322 22.05 1.85 -9.03
CA ALA A 322 20.99 2.29 -9.92
C ALA A 322 19.59 2.02 -9.35
N GLU A 323 19.36 0.83 -8.81
CA GLU A 323 18.09 0.48 -8.15
C GLU A 323 17.76 1.40 -6.98
N ASN A 324 18.74 1.61 -6.09
CA ASN A 324 18.55 2.45 -4.92
C ASN A 324 18.28 3.91 -5.32
N TYR A 325 18.94 4.40 -6.36
CA TYR A 325 18.70 5.74 -6.89
C TYR A 325 17.29 5.88 -7.50
N CYS A 326 16.86 4.93 -8.32
CA CYS A 326 15.50 4.92 -8.86
C CYS A 326 14.45 4.88 -7.74
N ARG A 327 14.62 3.98 -6.75
CA ARG A 327 13.72 3.91 -5.58
C ARG A 327 13.70 5.23 -4.78
N PHE A 328 14.84 5.91 -4.67
CA PHE A 328 14.96 7.23 -4.04
C PHE A 328 14.22 8.34 -4.83
N VAL A 329 14.24 8.28 -6.16
CA VAL A 329 13.50 9.22 -7.01
C VAL A 329 12.00 8.92 -6.92
N GLU A 330 11.60 7.67 -7.11
CA GLU A 330 10.20 7.22 -7.05
C GLU A 330 9.51 7.63 -5.76
N SER A 331 10.20 7.57 -4.64
CA SER A 331 9.63 7.92 -3.33
C SER A 331 9.37 9.42 -3.14
N ARG A 332 10.02 10.26 -3.93
CA ARG A 332 9.86 11.72 -3.93
C ARG A 332 8.88 12.22 -4.97
N LEU A 333 8.58 11.43 -6.00
CA LEU A 333 7.68 11.84 -7.09
C LEU A 333 6.35 12.39 -6.56
N ARG A 334 5.75 11.72 -5.57
CA ARG A 334 4.49 12.17 -4.98
C ARG A 334 4.60 13.46 -4.18
N LEU A 335 5.66 13.64 -3.40
CA LEU A 335 5.79 14.76 -2.45
C LEU A 335 6.42 16.01 -3.07
N GLU A 336 7.28 15.83 -4.06
CA GLU A 336 8.03 16.90 -4.70
C GLU A 336 7.45 17.26 -6.07
N LEU A 337 7.36 16.28 -6.98
CA LEU A 337 7.04 16.59 -8.37
C LEU A 337 5.54 16.77 -8.59
N ILE A 338 4.73 15.78 -8.24
CA ILE A 338 3.26 15.79 -8.41
C ILE A 338 2.68 17.06 -7.79
N PHE A 339 3.07 17.35 -6.55
CA PHE A 339 2.57 18.51 -5.82
C PHE A 339 3.01 19.84 -6.42
N SER A 340 4.21 19.93 -7.00
CA SER A 340 4.67 21.14 -7.68
C SER A 340 3.96 21.36 -9.02
N ILE A 341 3.75 20.28 -9.79
CA ILE A 341 3.00 20.32 -11.04
C ILE A 341 1.57 20.80 -10.78
N GLU A 342 0.93 20.28 -9.73
CA GLU A 342 -0.46 20.58 -9.40
C GLU A 342 -0.71 21.98 -8.81
N LEU A 343 0.35 22.80 -8.63
CA LEU A 343 0.20 24.21 -8.24
C LEU A 343 -0.56 25.02 -9.30
N ASN A 344 -0.36 24.73 -10.59
CA ASN A 344 -1.01 25.45 -11.70
C ASN A 344 -2.35 24.80 -12.11
N GLN A 345 -3.37 24.99 -11.27
CA GLN A 345 -4.68 24.35 -11.46
C GLN A 345 -5.52 24.89 -12.62
N ARG A 346 -5.18 26.06 -13.15
CA ARG A 346 -5.88 26.60 -14.33
C ARG A 346 -5.62 25.72 -15.55
N GLU A 347 -4.47 25.07 -15.60
CA GLU A 347 -4.01 24.28 -16.74
C GLU A 347 -3.98 22.78 -16.44
N ILE A 348 -3.82 22.39 -15.15
CA ILE A 348 -3.64 20.99 -14.76
C ILE A 348 -4.79 20.53 -13.87
N LYS A 349 -5.62 19.62 -14.42
CA LYS A 349 -6.78 19.05 -13.71
C LYS A 349 -6.38 18.05 -12.63
N TYR A 350 -5.50 17.11 -12.95
CA TYR A 350 -4.93 16.11 -12.03
C TYR A 350 -3.69 15.46 -12.68
N THR A 351 -2.83 14.83 -11.88
CA THR A 351 -1.72 14.00 -12.39
C THR A 351 -1.90 12.54 -12.04
N HIS A 352 -1.49 11.65 -12.94
CA HIS A 352 -1.54 10.19 -12.76
C HIS A 352 -0.14 9.62 -12.93
N SER A 353 0.48 9.18 -11.84
CA SER A 353 1.80 8.56 -11.87
C SER A 353 1.72 7.03 -11.94
N THR A 354 2.60 6.41 -12.73
CA THR A 354 2.73 4.95 -12.80
C THR A 354 4.19 4.53 -12.95
N ASP A 355 4.56 3.43 -12.28
CA ASP A 355 5.85 2.74 -12.39
C ASP A 355 5.86 1.64 -13.47
N LYS A 356 4.76 1.47 -14.21
CA LYS A 356 4.68 0.38 -15.19
C LYS A 356 5.48 0.70 -16.46
N GLU A 357 6.58 -0.03 -16.63
CA GLU A 357 7.46 -0.04 -17.81
C GLU A 357 6.75 -0.22 -19.17
N LYS A 358 5.58 -0.88 -19.17
CA LYS A 358 4.77 -1.03 -20.38
C LYS A 358 4.21 0.30 -20.93
N CYS A 359 4.39 1.40 -20.21
CA CYS A 359 3.96 2.73 -20.60
C CYS A 359 5.05 3.55 -21.32
N LEU A 360 6.27 3.01 -21.53
CA LEU A 360 7.28 3.68 -22.36
C LEU A 360 6.92 3.61 -23.86
N PRO A 361 6.85 4.74 -24.58
CA PRO A 361 6.65 4.76 -26.03
C PRO A 361 7.71 3.93 -26.77
N ASN A 362 7.29 3.22 -27.82
CA ASN A 362 8.18 2.32 -28.57
C ASN A 362 9.34 3.07 -29.25
N GLU A 363 9.15 4.33 -29.63
CA GLU A 363 10.19 5.19 -30.21
C GLU A 363 11.35 5.43 -29.23
N ILE A 364 11.03 5.68 -27.96
CA ILE A 364 12.00 5.85 -26.88
C ILE A 364 12.73 4.54 -26.60
N LYS A 365 12.01 3.41 -26.61
CA LYS A 365 12.61 2.07 -26.44
C LYS A 365 13.60 1.74 -27.55
N ARG A 366 13.34 2.16 -28.80
CA ARG A 366 14.21 1.91 -29.95
C ARG A 366 15.49 2.75 -29.94
N ASN A 367 15.40 4.02 -29.52
CA ASN A 367 16.55 4.95 -29.54
C ASN A 367 17.50 4.79 -28.35
N MET A 368 17.10 4.15 -27.25
CA MET A 368 17.92 4.01 -26.03
C MET A 368 18.66 2.67 -25.94
N GLY A 369 19.04 2.10 -27.09
CA GLY A 369 19.43 0.70 -27.32
C GLY A 369 20.57 0.07 -26.52
N ASN A 370 21.14 0.72 -25.49
CA ASN A 370 22.14 0.13 -24.58
C ASN A 370 22.07 0.66 -23.14
N PHE A 371 21.09 1.50 -22.80
CA PHE A 371 20.94 1.94 -21.42
C PHE A 371 20.26 0.83 -20.61
N ILE A 372 20.84 0.48 -19.47
CA ILE A 372 20.19 -0.39 -18.48
C ILE A 372 18.99 0.38 -17.94
N PHE A 373 17.87 0.26 -18.64
CA PHE A 373 16.58 0.49 -18.01
C PHE A 373 16.51 -0.44 -16.81
N TRP A 374 16.02 0.10 -15.69
CA TRP A 374 15.39 -0.74 -14.69
C TRP A 374 14.17 -1.38 -15.35
N ASN A 375 14.47 -2.45 -16.08
CA ASN A 375 13.60 -3.44 -16.63
C ASN A 375 13.37 -4.44 -15.50
N LYS A 376 12.17 -4.51 -14.94
CA LYS A 376 11.62 -5.79 -14.53
C LYS A 376 11.45 -6.60 -15.82
N LEU A 377 12.55 -7.21 -16.24
CA LEU A 377 12.60 -8.44 -17.02
C LEU A 377 11.85 -9.54 -16.25
N TYR A 378 10.51 -9.46 -16.21
CA TYR A 378 9.68 -10.63 -16.19
C TYR A 378 9.58 -11.09 -17.63
N ASN A 379 10.50 -11.97 -18.01
CA ASN A 379 10.35 -12.81 -19.18
C ASN A 379 9.08 -13.65 -18.98
N PRO A 380 8.02 -13.49 -19.80
CA PRO A 380 6.97 -14.50 -19.86
C PRO A 380 7.55 -15.68 -20.64
N GLY A 381 8.38 -16.46 -19.95
CA GLY A 381 8.65 -17.82 -20.37
C GLY A 381 7.33 -18.57 -20.25
N ILE A 382 6.66 -18.66 -21.40
CA ILE A 382 5.75 -19.70 -21.84
C ILE A 382 5.71 -20.88 -20.86
N LEU A 383 4.54 -21.13 -20.28
CA LEU A 383 4.04 -22.49 -20.16
C LEU A 383 2.60 -22.48 -20.68
N LYS A 384 2.40 -23.37 -21.66
CA LYS A 384 1.13 -23.73 -22.27
C LYS A 384 0.12 -24.21 -21.24
#